data_AF-A0A355E0B8-F1
#
_entry.id   AF-A0A355E0B8-F1
#
_cell.length_a   1.000
_cell.length_b   1.000
_cell.length_c   1.000
_cell.angle_alpha   90.00
_cell.angle_beta   90.00
_cell.angle_gamma   90.00
#
_symmetry.space_group_name_H-M   'P 1'
#
loop_
_entity.id
_entity.type
_entity.pdbx_description
1 polymer ?
#
loop_
_entity_poly.entity_id
_entity_poly.type
_entity_poly.pdbx_seq_one_letter_code
_entity_poly.pdbx_strand_id
1 'polypeptide(L)'
;MAEARRDPVGAQANLLRRLPLSMRRGVLLRRDVKALLPEWLPIERELGSKERKSILEILDRGDPDRIADMTAERFFNYCRVAYQANPRTFRGLGFKRGLAGRDYYRRYADGRDGGLLALDPRSAKAFRHWFDSQERLGAHPWEIYRGGNSTHIDLSVGRHPAGGWSVSLDAFSSSRLGETCRIALALDKARLPFCLAHRESYRKRLREEDWVGIVPEGSQIRYAWQDFPREYDVADCIQLQWIFEAHPGRNRTLMSKLRHAIAWLPEQVSAHLRNEGA
;
A
#
# COMPACT_ATOMS: atom_id res chain seq x y z
N MET A 1 12.25 -9.79 40.53
CA MET A 1 13.41 -8.85 40.54
C MET A 1 14.74 -9.59 40.70
N ALA A 2 14.90 -10.52 41.66
CA ALA A 2 16.16 -11.25 41.86
C ALA A 2 16.56 -12.18 40.68
N GLU A 3 15.58 -12.81 40.02
CA GLU A 3 15.81 -13.75 38.91
C GLU A 3 16.23 -13.03 37.61
N ALA A 4 15.57 -11.92 37.28
CA ALA A 4 15.93 -11.07 36.13
C ALA A 4 17.32 -10.42 36.24
N ARG A 5 17.88 -10.30 37.46
CA ARG A 5 19.26 -9.83 37.68
C ARG A 5 20.30 -10.93 37.47
N ARG A 6 19.92 -12.21 37.58
CA ARG A 6 20.82 -13.37 37.44
C ARG A 6 20.78 -13.96 36.04
N ASP A 7 19.60 -14.02 35.45
CA ASP A 7 19.37 -14.47 34.08
C ASP A 7 18.32 -13.56 33.41
N PRO A 8 18.74 -12.38 32.93
CA PRO A 8 17.84 -11.45 32.25
C PRO A 8 17.21 -12.05 31.00
N VAL A 9 17.93 -12.93 30.29
CA VAL A 9 17.47 -13.56 29.04
C VAL A 9 16.38 -14.60 29.31
N GLY A 10 16.61 -15.51 30.26
CA GLY A 10 15.62 -16.51 30.66
C GLY A 10 14.40 -15.89 31.34
N ALA A 11 14.59 -14.85 32.16
CA ALA A 11 13.48 -14.09 32.74
C ALA A 11 12.63 -13.41 31.67
N GLN A 12 13.27 -12.80 30.66
CA GLN A 12 12.55 -12.21 29.52
C GLN A 12 11.83 -13.30 28.71
N ALA A 13 12.49 -14.39 28.33
CA ALA A 13 11.85 -15.48 27.60
C ALA A 13 10.61 -16.07 28.33
N ASN A 14 10.69 -16.21 29.66
CA ASN A 14 9.55 -16.64 30.48
C ASN A 14 8.42 -15.59 30.52
N LEU A 15 8.75 -14.30 30.54
CA LEU A 15 7.76 -13.23 30.42
C LEU A 15 7.04 -13.29 29.07
N LEU A 16 7.77 -13.39 27.96
CA LEU A 16 7.20 -13.46 26.60
C LEU A 16 6.26 -14.67 26.45
N ARG A 17 6.62 -15.82 27.04
CA ARG A 17 5.76 -17.01 27.08
C ARG A 17 4.44 -16.81 27.83
N ARG A 18 4.44 -15.94 28.85
CA ARG A 18 3.28 -15.67 29.72
C ARG A 18 2.47 -14.45 29.30
N LEU A 19 2.91 -13.70 28.28
CA LEU A 19 2.17 -12.52 27.83
C LEU A 19 0.73 -12.87 27.42
N PRO A 20 -0.26 -12.05 27.77
CA PRO A 20 -1.61 -12.16 27.24
C PRO A 20 -1.59 -12.17 25.70
N LEU A 21 -2.53 -12.87 25.06
CA LEU A 21 -2.58 -12.91 23.59
C LEU A 21 -2.68 -11.51 22.97
N SER A 22 -3.38 -10.57 23.62
CA SER A 22 -3.50 -9.18 23.17
C SER A 22 -2.17 -8.41 23.16
N MET A 23 -1.15 -8.89 23.87
CA MET A 23 0.18 -8.26 23.92
C MET A 23 1.19 -8.91 22.97
N ARG A 24 0.80 -9.95 22.24
CA ARG A 24 1.69 -10.71 21.35
C ARG A 24 1.61 -10.23 19.92
N ARG A 25 2.68 -10.47 19.17
CA ARG A 25 2.73 -10.31 17.72
C ARG A 25 2.45 -11.64 17.01
N GLY A 26 1.73 -11.60 15.91
CA GLY A 26 1.41 -12.79 15.12
C GLY A 26 0.90 -12.43 13.74
N VAL A 27 0.61 -13.43 12.90
CA VAL A 27 -0.08 -13.22 11.63
C VAL A 27 -1.32 -14.10 11.52
N LEU A 28 -2.35 -13.57 10.86
CA LEU A 28 -3.61 -14.27 10.57
C LEU A 28 -3.93 -14.09 9.08
N LEU A 29 -4.47 -15.12 8.42
CA LEU A 29 -4.85 -14.99 7.02
C LEU A 29 -5.96 -13.95 6.86
N ARG A 30 -5.90 -13.14 5.79
CA ARG A 30 -6.92 -12.12 5.51
C ARG A 30 -8.33 -12.69 5.47
N ARG A 31 -8.53 -13.88 4.88
CA ARG A 31 -9.85 -14.54 4.84
C ARG A 31 -10.44 -14.77 6.24
N ASP A 32 -9.60 -15.11 7.21
CA ASP A 32 -10.02 -15.36 8.59
C ASP A 32 -10.28 -14.05 9.32
N VAL A 33 -9.44 -13.03 9.07
CA VAL A 33 -9.72 -11.66 9.56
C VAL A 33 -11.05 -11.17 9.02
N LYS A 34 -11.33 -11.33 7.73
CA LYS A 34 -12.58 -10.91 7.10
C LYS A 34 -13.79 -11.65 7.69
N ALA A 35 -13.68 -12.93 7.98
CA ALA A 35 -14.75 -13.70 8.64
C ALA A 35 -15.05 -13.18 10.06
N LEU A 36 -14.04 -12.64 10.75
CA LEU A 36 -14.15 -12.10 12.11
C LEU A 36 -14.47 -10.60 12.14
N LEU A 37 -14.02 -9.84 11.15
CA LEU A 37 -14.11 -8.38 11.02
C LEU A 37 -14.52 -8.00 9.59
N PRO A 38 -15.76 -8.30 9.17
CA PRO A 38 -16.20 -8.05 7.79
C PRO A 38 -16.23 -6.56 7.41
N GLU A 39 -16.27 -5.67 8.40
CA GLU A 39 -16.26 -4.22 8.21
C GLU A 39 -14.84 -3.64 8.05
N TRP A 40 -13.80 -4.41 8.39
CA TRP A 40 -12.42 -3.94 8.33
C TRP A 40 -11.86 -4.11 6.90
N LEU A 41 -11.59 -2.99 6.24
CA LEU A 41 -11.09 -2.92 4.85
C LEU A 41 -11.89 -3.81 3.86
N PRO A 42 -13.19 -3.52 3.67
CA PRO A 42 -14.08 -4.37 2.90
C PRO A 42 -13.84 -4.21 1.39
N ILE A 43 -12.85 -4.93 0.84
CA ILE A 43 -12.45 -4.88 -0.58
C ILE A 43 -13.67 -5.08 -1.51
N GLU A 44 -14.63 -5.92 -1.14
CA GLU A 44 -15.83 -6.19 -1.94
C GLU A 44 -16.81 -5.03 -2.01
N ARG A 45 -16.78 -4.13 -1.02
CA ARG A 45 -17.57 -2.88 -1.07
C ARG A 45 -16.93 -1.86 -2.00
N GLU A 46 -15.61 -1.91 -2.12
CA GLU A 46 -14.86 -1.03 -3.01
C GLU A 46 -14.84 -1.55 -4.46
N LEU A 47 -14.69 -2.85 -4.67
CA LEU A 47 -14.53 -3.47 -5.99
C LEU A 47 -15.55 -4.59 -6.19
N GLY A 48 -16.38 -4.47 -7.21
CA GLY A 48 -17.31 -5.52 -7.62
C GLY A 48 -16.58 -6.77 -8.13
N SER A 49 -17.29 -7.91 -8.19
CA SER A 49 -16.70 -9.20 -8.64
C SER A 49 -16.07 -9.11 -10.03
N LYS A 50 -16.71 -8.40 -10.96
CA LYS A 50 -16.18 -8.17 -12.32
C LYS A 50 -14.89 -7.34 -12.30
N GLU A 51 -14.84 -6.27 -11.50
CA GLU A 51 -13.65 -5.44 -11.38
C GLU A 51 -12.49 -6.23 -10.78
N ARG A 52 -12.75 -7.04 -9.73
CA ARG A 52 -11.75 -7.94 -9.13
C ARG A 52 -11.21 -8.95 -10.14
N LYS A 53 -12.07 -9.55 -10.96
CA LYS A 53 -11.64 -10.45 -12.03
C LYS A 53 -10.75 -9.72 -13.03
N SER A 54 -11.18 -8.56 -13.53
CA SER A 54 -10.43 -7.79 -14.53
C SER A 54 -9.08 -7.28 -14.01
N ILE A 55 -8.98 -6.89 -12.73
CA ILE A 55 -7.69 -6.47 -12.17
C ILE A 55 -6.75 -7.67 -11.99
N LEU A 56 -7.26 -8.86 -11.64
CA LEU A 56 -6.44 -10.08 -11.61
C LEU A 56 -5.90 -10.42 -13.01
N GLU A 57 -6.71 -10.26 -14.05
CA GLU A 57 -6.27 -10.42 -15.45
C GLU A 57 -5.20 -9.39 -15.85
N ILE A 58 -5.25 -8.15 -15.33
CA ILE A 58 -4.16 -7.18 -15.51
C ILE A 58 -2.89 -7.63 -14.76
N LEU A 59 -3.05 -8.13 -13.52
CA LEU A 59 -1.95 -8.62 -12.70
C LEU A 59 -1.28 -9.89 -13.26
N ASP A 60 -1.99 -10.67 -14.08
CA ASP A 60 -1.46 -11.84 -14.77
C ASP A 60 -0.72 -11.52 -16.08
N ARG A 61 -0.96 -10.34 -16.67
CA ARG A 61 -0.24 -9.88 -17.86
C ARG A 61 1.20 -9.50 -17.50
N GLY A 62 2.15 -9.75 -18.39
CA GLY A 62 3.51 -9.22 -18.24
C GLY A 62 3.54 -7.69 -18.20
N ASP A 63 4.70 -7.12 -17.87
CA ASP A 63 4.88 -5.68 -17.98
C ASP A 63 4.73 -5.22 -19.45
N PRO A 64 4.16 -4.03 -19.68
CA PRO A 64 3.92 -3.54 -21.02
C PRO A 64 5.24 -3.17 -21.73
N ASP A 65 5.16 -3.04 -23.06
CA ASP A 65 6.26 -2.50 -23.85
C ASP A 65 6.66 -1.08 -23.44
N ARG A 66 7.91 -0.73 -23.76
CA ARG A 66 8.45 0.61 -23.53
C ARG A 66 7.61 1.70 -24.20
N ILE A 67 7.57 2.85 -23.55
CA ILE A 67 7.10 4.09 -24.16
C ILE A 67 8.30 4.75 -24.85
N ALA A 68 8.24 4.96 -26.16
CA ALA A 68 9.35 5.54 -26.91
C ALA A 68 9.74 6.94 -26.42
N ASP A 69 8.75 7.84 -26.33
CA ASP A 69 8.94 9.21 -25.86
C ASP A 69 7.91 9.60 -24.80
N MET A 70 8.40 10.38 -23.83
CA MET A 70 7.61 10.96 -22.76
C MET A 70 7.62 12.48 -22.86
N THR A 71 6.45 13.07 -22.66
CA THR A 71 6.22 14.51 -22.57
C THR A 71 5.36 14.80 -21.35
N ALA A 72 5.36 16.05 -20.87
CA ALA A 72 4.48 16.41 -19.76
C ALA A 72 3.00 16.25 -20.16
N GLU A 73 2.61 16.55 -21.41
CA GLU A 73 1.26 16.30 -21.93
C GLU A 73 0.87 14.82 -21.83
N ARG A 74 1.80 13.92 -22.19
CA ARG A 74 1.56 12.48 -22.09
C ARG A 74 1.36 12.06 -20.65
N PHE A 75 2.23 12.48 -19.74
CA PHE A 75 2.08 12.21 -18.30
C PHE A 75 0.74 12.75 -17.75
N PHE A 76 0.39 13.99 -18.08
CA PHE A 76 -0.87 14.59 -17.67
C PHE A 76 -2.09 13.83 -18.24
N ASN A 77 -1.98 13.17 -19.39
CA ASN A 77 -3.03 12.30 -19.88
C ASN A 77 -3.23 11.05 -19.00
N TYR A 78 -2.16 10.47 -18.44
CA TYR A 78 -2.30 9.43 -17.41
C TYR A 78 -3.02 9.98 -16.17
N CYS A 79 -2.59 11.14 -15.68
CA CYS A 79 -3.24 11.81 -14.54
C CYS A 79 -4.74 12.00 -14.80
N ARG A 80 -5.11 12.51 -15.98
CA ARG A 80 -6.52 12.69 -16.38
C ARG A 80 -7.32 11.40 -16.21
N VAL A 81 -6.83 10.29 -16.74
CA VAL A 81 -7.50 8.98 -16.64
C VAL A 81 -7.60 8.54 -15.18
N ALA A 82 -6.52 8.68 -14.41
CA ALA A 82 -6.48 8.30 -13.00
C ALA A 82 -7.45 9.10 -12.12
N TYR A 83 -7.55 10.41 -12.30
CA TYR A 83 -8.49 11.25 -11.54
C TYR A 83 -9.94 10.98 -11.91
N GLN A 84 -10.21 10.70 -13.18
CA GLN A 84 -11.56 10.34 -13.64
C GLN A 84 -12.02 8.96 -13.12
N ALA A 85 -11.10 8.09 -12.69
CA ALA A 85 -11.42 6.78 -12.13
C ALA A 85 -12.02 6.86 -10.72
N ASN A 86 -11.69 7.87 -9.92
CA ASN A 86 -12.17 8.00 -8.53
C ASN A 86 -12.78 9.38 -8.22
N PRO A 87 -13.90 9.77 -8.86
CA PRO A 87 -14.52 11.08 -8.64
C PRO A 87 -14.99 11.29 -7.19
N ARG A 88 -15.31 10.21 -6.45
CA ARG A 88 -15.79 10.28 -5.06
C ARG A 88 -14.71 10.76 -4.10
N THR A 89 -13.46 10.35 -4.32
CA THR A 89 -12.28 10.74 -3.52
C THR A 89 -12.09 12.26 -3.47
N PHE A 90 -12.45 12.95 -4.56
CA PHE A 90 -12.27 14.39 -4.72
C PHE A 90 -13.55 15.20 -4.48
N ARG A 91 -14.61 14.59 -3.93
CA ARG A 91 -15.92 15.28 -3.72
C ARG A 91 -15.78 16.53 -2.86
N GLY A 92 -15.04 16.43 -1.75
CA GLY A 92 -14.78 17.56 -0.84
C GLY A 92 -13.96 18.68 -1.48
N LEU A 93 -13.23 18.38 -2.56
CA LEU A 93 -12.45 19.35 -3.34
C LEU A 93 -13.24 19.90 -4.55
N GLY A 94 -14.53 19.56 -4.67
CA GLY A 94 -15.39 20.01 -5.76
C GLY A 94 -15.02 19.40 -7.11
N PHE A 95 -14.88 18.07 -7.17
CA PHE A 95 -14.47 17.34 -8.38
C PHE A 95 -15.23 17.82 -9.64
N LYS A 96 -14.49 18.23 -10.67
CA LYS A 96 -15.03 18.64 -11.97
C LYS A 96 -14.62 17.63 -13.04
N ARG A 97 -15.60 17.12 -13.80
CA ARG A 97 -15.34 16.29 -14.98
C ARG A 97 -14.90 17.16 -16.16
N GLY A 98 -14.25 16.53 -17.14
CA GLY A 98 -13.91 17.18 -18.42
C GLY A 98 -12.71 18.13 -18.41
N LEU A 99 -11.98 18.26 -17.30
CA LEU A 99 -10.76 19.08 -17.27
C LEU A 99 -9.66 18.48 -18.16
N ALA A 100 -8.74 19.33 -18.64
CA ALA A 100 -7.49 18.85 -19.23
C ALA A 100 -6.63 18.16 -18.16
N GLY A 101 -5.78 17.22 -18.58
CA GLY A 101 -4.95 16.44 -17.64
C GLY A 101 -4.05 17.30 -16.75
N ARG A 102 -3.49 18.37 -17.32
CA ARG A 102 -2.64 19.33 -16.61
C ARG A 102 -3.42 20.07 -15.52
N ASP A 103 -4.68 20.38 -15.77
CA ASP A 103 -5.55 21.07 -14.81
C ASP A 103 -6.03 20.12 -13.72
N TYR A 104 -6.30 18.85 -14.05
CA TYR A 104 -6.50 17.82 -13.03
C TYR A 104 -5.28 17.70 -12.11
N TYR A 105 -4.09 17.54 -12.68
CA TYR A 105 -2.85 17.40 -11.91
C TYR A 105 -2.61 18.62 -11.01
N ARG A 106 -2.68 19.84 -11.56
CA ARG A 106 -2.53 21.08 -10.77
C ARG A 106 -3.48 21.15 -9.58
N ARG A 107 -4.70 20.63 -9.73
CA ARG A 107 -5.75 20.77 -8.73
C ARG A 107 -5.70 19.70 -7.64
N TYR A 108 -5.29 18.47 -7.96
CA TYR A 108 -5.48 17.32 -7.08
C TYR A 108 -4.18 16.63 -6.67
N ALA A 109 -3.07 16.85 -7.38
CA ALA A 109 -1.78 16.28 -7.01
C ALA A 109 -1.22 16.89 -5.73
N ASP A 110 -0.12 16.33 -5.23
CA ASP A 110 0.60 16.83 -4.05
C ASP A 110 1.00 18.31 -4.15
N GLY A 111 1.29 18.80 -5.36
CA GLY A 111 1.57 20.21 -5.62
C GLY A 111 3.04 20.61 -5.43
N ARG A 112 3.89 19.72 -4.89
CA ARG A 112 5.35 19.86 -5.01
C ARG A 112 5.81 19.27 -6.34
N ASP A 113 5.43 19.90 -7.47
CA ASP A 113 5.65 19.32 -8.80
C ASP A 113 7.08 19.44 -9.34
N GLY A 114 7.97 20.16 -8.64
CA GLY A 114 9.39 20.24 -8.99
C GLY A 114 9.65 20.87 -10.37
N GLY A 115 8.76 21.74 -10.85
CA GLY A 115 8.88 22.40 -12.16
C GLY A 115 8.19 21.65 -13.32
N LEU A 116 7.59 20.48 -13.07
CA LEU A 116 6.86 19.72 -14.08
C LEU A 116 5.74 20.54 -14.74
N LEU A 117 5.03 21.37 -13.96
CA LEU A 117 4.01 22.27 -14.48
C LEU A 117 4.59 23.44 -15.29
N ALA A 118 5.88 23.74 -15.23
CA ALA A 118 6.47 24.82 -16.02
C ALA A 118 6.92 24.37 -17.42
N LEU A 119 7.04 23.06 -17.66
CA LEU A 119 7.53 22.52 -18.93
C LEU A 119 6.60 22.84 -20.11
N ASP A 120 7.21 22.99 -21.28
CA ASP A 120 6.51 22.87 -22.56
C ASP A 120 5.86 21.47 -22.62
N PRO A 121 4.52 21.40 -22.65
CA PRO A 121 3.80 20.14 -22.54
C PRO A 121 4.13 19.15 -23.66
N ARG A 122 4.53 19.61 -24.84
CA ARG A 122 4.76 18.75 -26.02
C ARG A 122 6.21 18.43 -26.29
N SER A 123 7.15 19.07 -25.59
CA SER A 123 8.58 18.87 -25.82
C SER A 123 9.12 17.67 -25.05
N ALA A 124 9.37 16.57 -25.77
CA ALA A 124 10.05 15.39 -25.21
C ALA A 124 11.48 15.71 -24.74
N LYS A 125 12.15 16.66 -25.42
CA LYS A 125 13.47 17.16 -25.02
C LYS A 125 13.40 17.90 -23.69
N ALA A 126 12.43 18.79 -23.50
CA ALA A 126 12.25 19.51 -22.25
C ALA A 126 11.94 18.56 -21.09
N PHE A 127 11.05 17.59 -21.30
CA PHE A 127 10.73 16.57 -20.31
C PHE A 127 11.97 15.75 -19.93
N ARG A 128 12.74 15.29 -20.93
CA ARG A 128 13.97 14.52 -20.69
C ARG A 128 15.00 15.32 -19.90
N HIS A 129 15.26 16.56 -20.30
CA HIS A 129 16.21 17.44 -19.61
C HIS A 129 15.79 17.67 -18.16
N TRP A 130 14.52 18.01 -17.92
CA TRP A 130 13.99 18.17 -16.57
C TRP A 130 14.07 16.87 -15.76
N PHE A 131 13.74 15.73 -16.38
CA PHE A 131 13.84 14.43 -15.73
C PHE A 131 15.29 14.10 -15.34
N ASP A 132 16.27 14.38 -16.19
CA ASP A 132 17.67 14.09 -15.88
C ASP A 132 18.32 15.15 -14.95
N SER A 133 17.61 16.26 -14.68
CA SER A 133 18.07 17.36 -13.81
C SER A 133 17.87 17.09 -12.31
N GLN A 134 18.43 17.97 -11.49
CA GLN A 134 18.24 17.98 -10.02
C GLN A 134 16.99 18.76 -9.56
N GLU A 135 16.25 19.41 -10.48
CA GLU A 135 15.08 20.26 -10.13
C GLU A 135 13.96 19.50 -9.41
N ARG A 136 13.95 18.17 -9.55
CA ARG A 136 12.97 17.25 -8.96
C ARG A 136 13.33 16.81 -7.54
N LEU A 137 14.56 17.08 -7.07
CA LEU A 137 15.01 16.60 -5.78
C LEU A 137 14.20 17.26 -4.64
N GLY A 138 13.68 16.43 -3.73
CA GLY A 138 12.79 16.88 -2.65
C GLY A 138 11.36 17.22 -3.11
N ALA A 139 11.06 17.10 -4.40
CA ALA A 139 9.72 17.28 -4.96
C ALA A 139 8.97 15.94 -5.07
N HIS A 140 7.64 16.01 -5.23
CA HIS A 140 6.74 14.86 -5.33
C HIS A 140 5.93 14.91 -6.65
N PRO A 141 6.58 14.98 -7.83
CA PRO A 141 5.89 15.14 -9.11
C PRO A 141 4.99 13.96 -9.51
N TRP A 142 5.18 12.81 -8.87
CA TRP A 142 4.48 11.58 -9.17
C TRP A 142 3.29 11.32 -8.24
N GLU A 143 3.20 12.05 -7.12
CA GLU A 143 2.16 11.89 -6.11
C GLU A 143 0.84 12.51 -6.57
N ILE A 144 0.05 11.69 -7.25
CA ILE A 144 -1.22 12.11 -7.84
C ILE A 144 -2.36 12.10 -6.82
N TYR A 145 -2.29 11.30 -5.76
CA TYR A 145 -3.23 11.35 -4.63
C TYR A 145 -2.45 11.64 -3.37
N ARG A 146 -2.75 12.78 -2.74
CA ARG A 146 -2.11 13.20 -1.49
C ARG A 146 -2.27 12.18 -0.37
N GLY A 147 -1.19 11.93 0.36
CA GLY A 147 -1.23 11.11 1.57
C GLY A 147 0.05 11.17 2.38
N GLY A 148 0.04 10.58 3.58
CA GLY A 148 1.30 10.27 4.28
C GLY A 148 2.08 9.18 3.54
N ASN A 149 3.29 8.85 4.00
CA ASN A 149 4.23 7.92 3.32
C ASN A 149 3.66 6.54 2.97
N SER A 150 2.52 6.12 3.54
CA SER A 150 1.86 4.85 3.20
C SER A 150 0.55 5.01 2.41
N THR A 151 -0.02 6.21 2.34
CA THR A 151 -1.42 6.43 1.90
C THR A 151 -1.55 7.27 0.63
N HIS A 152 -0.43 7.63 0.01
CA HIS A 152 -0.44 8.29 -1.29
C HIS A 152 -0.61 7.27 -2.42
N ILE A 153 -0.96 7.77 -3.61
CA ILE A 153 -0.93 7.00 -4.86
C ILE A 153 0.00 7.75 -5.80
N ASP A 154 1.00 7.04 -6.34
CA ASP A 154 1.94 7.57 -7.30
C ASP A 154 1.68 7.04 -8.71
N LEU A 155 1.89 7.92 -9.69
CA LEU A 155 2.17 7.56 -11.07
C LEU A 155 3.61 7.93 -11.38
N SER A 156 4.54 7.03 -11.07
CA SER A 156 5.97 7.27 -11.24
C SER A 156 6.39 7.07 -12.69
N VAL A 157 7.11 8.04 -13.25
CA VAL A 157 7.76 7.90 -14.56
C VAL A 157 9.20 7.45 -14.35
N GLY A 158 9.63 6.42 -15.09
CA GLY A 158 10.98 5.86 -15.02
C GLY A 158 11.60 5.64 -16.40
N ARG A 159 12.91 5.34 -16.41
CA ARG A 159 13.59 4.82 -17.61
C ARG A 159 13.29 3.35 -17.74
N HIS A 160 12.91 2.93 -18.95
CA HIS A 160 12.69 1.51 -19.22
C HIS A 160 14.03 0.82 -19.53
N PRO A 161 14.30 -0.40 -19.02
CA PRO A 161 15.59 -1.09 -19.23
C PRO A 161 15.97 -1.29 -20.70
N ALA A 162 14.99 -1.58 -21.56
CA ALA A 162 15.18 -1.72 -23.01
C ALA A 162 15.21 -0.37 -23.77
N GLY A 163 15.54 0.73 -23.10
CA GLY A 163 15.45 2.10 -23.61
C GLY A 163 14.02 2.66 -23.59
N GLY A 164 13.90 3.98 -23.67
CA GLY A 164 12.62 4.69 -23.57
C GLY A 164 12.18 4.91 -22.11
N TRP A 165 10.87 4.85 -21.89
CA TRP A 165 10.21 5.24 -20.64
C TRP A 165 9.21 4.19 -20.17
N SER A 166 8.94 4.19 -18.88
CA SER A 166 7.88 3.42 -18.23
C SER A 166 7.06 4.31 -17.30
N VAL A 167 5.81 3.91 -17.04
CA VAL A 167 4.95 4.52 -16.02
C VAL A 167 4.57 3.41 -15.05
N SER A 168 4.79 3.62 -13.75
CA SER A 168 4.42 2.69 -12.69
C SER A 168 3.32 3.30 -11.82
N LEU A 169 2.24 2.56 -11.64
CA LEU A 169 1.18 2.88 -10.68
C LEU A 169 1.52 2.21 -9.35
N ASP A 170 1.70 3.01 -8.30
CA ASP A 170 2.10 2.55 -6.97
C ASP A 170 1.16 3.08 -5.88
N ALA A 171 0.72 2.18 -5.01
CA ALA A 171 -0.02 2.48 -3.80
C ALA A 171 0.03 1.28 -2.83
N PHE A 172 0.94 1.29 -1.86
CA PHE A 172 1.06 0.12 -0.99
C PHE A 172 -0.17 -0.09 -0.08
N SER A 173 -0.78 0.98 0.46
CA SER A 173 -1.85 0.87 1.45
C SER A 173 -3.13 0.23 0.95
N SER A 174 -3.70 -0.66 1.77
CA SER A 174 -4.99 -1.29 1.49
C SER A 174 -6.19 -0.34 1.55
N SER A 175 -6.09 0.79 2.24
CA SER A 175 -7.15 1.82 2.17
C SER A 175 -7.20 2.51 0.82
N ARG A 176 -6.10 2.46 0.04
CA ARG A 176 -5.99 2.97 -1.34
C ARG A 176 -6.11 1.89 -2.41
N LEU A 177 -6.22 0.61 -2.02
CA LEU A 177 -6.27 -0.51 -2.98
C LEU A 177 -7.44 -0.37 -3.95
N GLY A 178 -8.64 -0.09 -3.45
CA GLY A 178 -9.83 0.09 -4.29
C GLY A 178 -9.65 1.20 -5.33
N GLU A 179 -9.12 2.35 -4.91
CA GLU A 179 -8.85 3.48 -5.80
C GLU A 179 -7.80 3.13 -6.86
N THR A 180 -6.75 2.43 -6.45
CA THR A 180 -5.64 2.02 -7.31
C THR A 180 -6.09 1.00 -8.36
N CYS A 181 -6.89 0.01 -7.97
CA CYS A 181 -7.48 -0.95 -8.91
C CYS A 181 -8.37 -0.24 -9.94
N ARG A 182 -9.17 0.76 -9.54
CA ARG A 182 -9.98 1.54 -10.50
C ARG A 182 -9.12 2.36 -11.46
N ILE A 183 -8.01 2.93 -10.98
CA ILE A 183 -7.04 3.63 -11.87
C ILE A 183 -6.46 2.63 -12.87
N ALA A 184 -5.98 1.48 -12.42
CA ALA A 184 -5.42 0.45 -13.28
C ALA A 184 -6.40 -0.01 -14.37
N LEU A 185 -7.65 -0.30 -13.99
CA LEU A 185 -8.72 -0.65 -14.94
C LEU A 185 -8.99 0.48 -15.94
N ALA A 186 -8.95 1.75 -15.50
CA ALA A 186 -9.16 2.89 -16.38
C ALA A 186 -7.99 3.11 -17.36
N LEU A 187 -6.75 2.93 -16.91
CA LEU A 187 -5.55 2.99 -17.75
C LEU A 187 -5.54 1.87 -18.80
N ASP A 188 -5.88 0.65 -18.39
CA ASP A 188 -6.02 -0.51 -19.29
C ASP A 188 -7.08 -0.26 -20.37
N LYS A 189 -8.26 0.21 -19.98
CA LYS A 189 -9.34 0.59 -20.91
C LYS A 189 -8.91 1.69 -21.88
N ALA A 190 -8.08 2.63 -21.43
CA ALA A 190 -7.53 3.71 -22.25
C ALA A 190 -6.33 3.27 -23.11
N ARG A 191 -5.89 2.01 -23.02
CA ARG A 191 -4.69 1.47 -23.68
C ARG A 191 -3.43 2.28 -23.40
N LEU A 192 -3.32 2.82 -22.17
CA LEU A 192 -2.12 3.50 -21.71
C LEU A 192 -1.20 2.47 -21.06
N PRO A 193 0.04 2.26 -21.54
CA PRO A 193 0.95 1.28 -20.94
C PRO A 193 1.37 1.70 -19.53
N PHE A 194 1.24 0.80 -18.56
CA PHE A 194 1.66 1.00 -17.18
C PHE A 194 2.09 -0.32 -16.53
N CYS A 195 3.02 -0.22 -15.59
CA CYS A 195 3.34 -1.28 -14.64
C CYS A 195 2.51 -1.08 -13.37
N LEU A 196 2.11 -2.16 -12.71
CA LEU A 196 1.60 -2.10 -11.33
C LEU A 196 2.75 -2.40 -10.38
N ALA A 197 3.02 -1.50 -9.44
CA ALA A 197 3.91 -1.82 -8.32
C ALA A 197 3.25 -2.86 -7.41
N HIS A 198 4.06 -3.60 -6.65
CA HIS A 198 3.59 -4.57 -5.63
C HIS A 198 2.57 -5.61 -6.14
N ARG A 199 2.71 -6.07 -7.40
CA ARG A 199 1.76 -6.96 -8.10
C ARG A 199 1.32 -8.16 -7.26
N GLU A 200 2.28 -8.86 -6.68
CA GLU A 200 2.00 -10.05 -5.87
C GLU A 200 1.27 -9.72 -4.56
N SER A 201 1.58 -8.59 -3.93
CA SER A 201 0.84 -8.11 -2.75
C SER A 201 -0.62 -7.80 -3.11
N TYR A 202 -0.88 -7.16 -4.25
CA TYR A 202 -2.26 -6.91 -4.71
C TYR A 202 -2.99 -8.20 -5.03
N ARG A 203 -2.33 -9.12 -5.73
CA ARG A 203 -2.89 -10.43 -6.07
C ARG A 203 -3.35 -11.17 -4.81
N LYS A 204 -2.48 -11.32 -3.82
CA LYS A 204 -2.79 -12.03 -2.58
C LYS A 204 -3.92 -11.33 -1.82
N ARG A 205 -3.90 -9.99 -1.72
CA ARG A 205 -4.98 -9.22 -1.06
C ARG A 205 -6.33 -9.38 -1.72
N LEU A 206 -6.39 -9.29 -3.05
CA LEU A 206 -7.61 -9.46 -3.82
C LEU A 206 -8.18 -10.89 -3.76
N ARG A 207 -7.33 -11.88 -3.45
CA ARG A 207 -7.70 -13.27 -3.24
C ARG A 207 -7.86 -13.66 -1.77
N GLU A 208 -7.63 -12.73 -0.83
CA GLU A 208 -7.64 -12.99 0.61
C GLU A 208 -6.61 -14.05 1.07
N GLU A 209 -5.52 -14.14 0.34
CA GLU A 209 -4.42 -15.10 0.52
C GLU A 209 -3.22 -14.50 1.27
N ASP A 210 -3.22 -13.20 1.55
CA ASP A 210 -2.14 -12.53 2.28
C ASP A 210 -2.30 -12.63 3.80
N TRP A 211 -1.18 -12.36 4.48
CA TRP A 211 -1.11 -12.28 5.92
C TRP A 211 -1.44 -10.88 6.42
N VAL A 212 -2.27 -10.82 7.45
CA VAL A 212 -2.53 -9.62 8.24
C VAL A 212 -1.76 -9.72 9.54
N GLY A 213 -0.99 -8.68 9.86
CA GLY A 213 -0.23 -8.58 11.09
C GLY A 213 -1.15 -8.36 12.30
N ILE A 214 -0.92 -9.13 13.35
CA ILE A 214 -1.48 -8.89 14.68
C ILE A 214 -0.42 -8.16 15.48
N VAL A 215 -0.73 -6.96 15.94
CA VAL A 215 0.17 -6.15 16.78
C VAL A 215 -0.35 -6.06 18.22
N PRO A 216 0.54 -5.85 19.20
CA PRO A 216 0.13 -5.69 20.58
C PRO A 216 -0.87 -4.53 20.77
N GLU A 217 -1.79 -4.71 21.70
CA GLU A 217 -2.71 -3.67 22.15
C GLU A 217 -1.95 -2.42 22.60
N GLY A 218 -2.49 -1.24 22.27
CA GLY A 218 -1.84 0.04 22.52
C GLY A 218 -0.69 0.39 21.55
N SER A 219 -0.23 -0.53 20.71
CA SER A 219 0.78 -0.23 19.68
C SER A 219 0.24 0.68 18.59
N GLN A 220 1.11 1.54 18.05
CA GLN A 220 0.81 2.31 16.85
C GLN A 220 0.73 1.38 15.63
N ILE A 221 -0.42 1.37 14.95
CA ILE A 221 -0.64 0.51 13.77
C ILE A 221 0.01 1.08 12.51
N ARG A 222 0.15 2.40 12.45
CA ARG A 222 0.75 3.08 11.30
C ARG A 222 2.21 2.62 11.15
N TYR A 223 2.52 2.03 9.98
CA TYR A 223 3.82 1.43 9.63
C TYR A 223 4.21 0.17 10.40
N ALA A 224 3.34 -0.38 11.25
CA ALA A 224 3.67 -1.57 12.05
C ALA A 224 4.00 -2.81 11.21
N TRP A 225 3.53 -2.85 9.95
CA TRP A 225 3.87 -3.88 8.99
C TRP A 225 5.38 -3.99 8.70
N GLN A 226 6.15 -2.91 8.90
CA GLN A 226 7.60 -2.89 8.70
C GLN A 226 8.35 -3.77 9.70
N ASP A 227 7.75 -4.03 10.87
CA ASP A 227 8.36 -4.85 11.91
C ASP A 227 8.09 -6.35 11.73
N PHE A 228 7.37 -6.74 10.67
CA PHE A 228 7.11 -8.14 10.36
C PHE A 228 8.22 -8.72 9.47
N PRO A 229 8.58 -10.00 9.66
CA PRO A 229 9.52 -10.67 8.77
C PRO A 229 9.05 -10.64 7.31
N ARG A 230 10.00 -10.41 6.39
CA ARG A 230 9.69 -10.16 4.96
C ARG A 230 8.96 -11.31 4.29
N GLU A 231 9.18 -12.54 4.74
CA GLU A 231 8.52 -13.75 4.25
C GLU A 231 6.99 -13.73 4.42
N TYR A 232 6.47 -12.95 5.37
CA TYR A 232 5.03 -12.80 5.57
C TYR A 232 4.40 -11.73 4.67
N ASP A 233 5.19 -10.85 4.06
CA ASP A 233 4.71 -9.85 3.09
C ASP A 233 3.49 -9.05 3.61
N VAL A 234 3.55 -8.66 4.89
CA VAL A 234 2.43 -8.02 5.60
C VAL A 234 2.22 -6.62 5.05
N ALA A 235 0.99 -6.32 4.62
CA ALA A 235 0.60 -4.99 4.16
C ALA A 235 -0.27 -4.23 5.18
N ASP A 236 -1.02 -4.97 6.00
CA ASP A 236 -1.94 -4.42 6.99
C ASP A 236 -1.75 -5.03 8.36
N CYS A 237 -2.11 -4.27 9.39
CA CYS A 237 -2.11 -4.75 10.76
C CYS A 237 -3.42 -4.42 11.48
N ILE A 238 -3.78 -5.28 12.42
CA ILE A 238 -4.89 -5.12 13.36
C ILE A 238 -4.44 -5.39 14.79
N GLN A 239 -5.25 -4.95 15.74
CA GLN A 239 -5.18 -5.40 17.13
C GLN A 239 -6.26 -6.44 17.38
N LEU A 240 -5.96 -7.48 18.17
CA LEU A 240 -6.95 -8.51 18.52
C LEU A 240 -8.18 -7.93 19.20
N GLN A 241 -8.01 -6.84 19.95
CA GLN A 241 -9.06 -6.14 20.64
C GLN A 241 -10.22 -5.78 19.71
N TRP A 242 -9.94 -5.42 18.45
CA TRP A 242 -10.97 -5.13 17.44
C TRP A 242 -11.88 -6.33 17.18
N ILE A 243 -11.31 -7.55 17.13
CA ILE A 243 -12.07 -8.80 16.98
C ILE A 243 -13.00 -9.01 18.18
N PHE A 244 -12.53 -8.74 19.40
CA PHE A 244 -13.37 -8.91 20.59
C PHE A 244 -14.48 -7.87 20.67
N GLU A 245 -14.19 -6.62 20.29
CA GLU A 245 -15.17 -5.54 20.22
C GLU A 245 -16.28 -5.82 19.19
N ALA A 246 -15.93 -6.44 18.06
CA ALA A 246 -16.91 -6.85 17.05
C ALA A 246 -17.78 -8.04 17.49
N HIS A 247 -17.38 -8.79 18.53
CA HIS A 247 -18.07 -10.01 19.00
C HIS A 247 -18.28 -10.00 20.53
N PRO A 248 -19.03 -9.03 21.07
CA PRO A 248 -19.21 -8.90 22.51
C PRO A 248 -19.79 -10.19 23.12
N GLY A 249 -19.26 -10.59 24.27
CA GLY A 249 -19.69 -11.80 24.99
C GLY A 249 -19.13 -13.13 24.46
N ARG A 250 -18.34 -13.13 23.37
CA ARG A 250 -17.74 -14.36 22.79
C ARG A 250 -16.25 -14.52 23.08
N ASN A 251 -15.68 -13.67 23.94
CA ASN A 251 -14.24 -13.54 24.15
C ASN A 251 -13.56 -14.86 24.49
N ARG A 252 -14.12 -15.66 25.41
CA ARG A 252 -13.50 -16.92 25.85
C ARG A 252 -13.38 -17.95 24.71
N THR A 253 -14.44 -18.11 23.92
CA THR A 253 -14.46 -19.02 22.78
C THR A 253 -13.57 -18.52 21.64
N LEU A 254 -13.61 -17.22 21.33
CA LEU A 254 -12.76 -16.61 20.30
C LEU A 254 -11.28 -16.69 20.67
N MET A 255 -10.91 -16.41 21.91
CA MET A 255 -9.53 -16.54 22.41
C MET A 255 -8.99 -17.94 22.19
N SER A 256 -9.80 -18.97 22.49
CA SER A 256 -9.40 -20.37 22.25
C SER A 256 -9.15 -20.65 20.77
N LYS A 257 -10.01 -20.15 19.87
CA LYS A 257 -9.85 -20.33 18.42
C LYS A 257 -8.64 -19.58 17.87
N LEU A 258 -8.52 -18.30 18.22
CA LEU A 258 -7.45 -17.41 17.76
C LEU A 258 -6.07 -17.87 18.22
N ARG A 259 -5.96 -18.48 19.40
CA ARG A 259 -4.72 -19.09 19.88
C ARG A 259 -4.12 -20.08 18.88
N HIS A 260 -4.97 -20.83 18.18
CA HIS A 260 -4.54 -21.86 17.23
C HIS A 260 -4.54 -21.38 15.77
N ALA A 261 -5.40 -20.42 15.43
CA ALA A 261 -5.48 -19.87 14.06
C ALA A 261 -4.36 -18.86 13.74
N ILE A 262 -3.88 -18.13 14.75
CA ILE A 262 -2.82 -17.14 14.57
C ILE A 262 -1.47 -17.85 14.60
N ALA A 263 -0.65 -17.59 13.59
CA ALA A 263 0.76 -17.93 13.64
C ALA A 263 1.49 -16.88 14.48
N TRP A 264 1.69 -17.18 15.77
CA TRP A 264 2.39 -16.30 16.71
C TRP A 264 3.86 -16.20 16.37
N LEU A 265 4.35 -14.97 16.25
CA LEU A 265 5.76 -14.71 15.98
C LEU A 265 6.53 -14.67 17.30
N PRO A 266 7.79 -15.13 17.32
CA PRO A 266 8.66 -14.91 18.47
C PRO A 266 8.75 -13.41 18.73
N GLU A 267 8.46 -12.98 19.95
CA GLU A 267 8.80 -11.62 20.35
C GLU A 267 10.32 -11.53 20.33
N GLN A 268 10.84 -10.64 19.49
CA GLN A 268 12.29 -10.43 19.44
C GLN A 268 12.72 -9.91 20.82
N VAL A 269 13.55 -10.72 21.49
CA VAL A 269 14.31 -10.30 22.66
C VAL A 269 15.21 -9.16 22.19
N SER A 270 14.75 -7.92 22.36
CA SER A 270 15.47 -6.67 22.14
C SER A 270 16.45 -6.69 20.95
N ALA A 271 16.02 -6.15 19.81
CA ALA A 271 16.86 -5.91 18.63
C ALA A 271 18.12 -5.04 18.89
N HIS A 272 18.39 -4.63 20.13
CA HIS A 272 19.66 -4.04 20.56
C HIS A 272 20.84 -5.01 20.59
N LEU A 273 20.63 -6.33 20.45
CA LEU A 273 21.73 -7.32 20.43
C LEU A 273 22.10 -7.82 19.02
N ARG A 274 21.61 -7.18 17.94
CA ARG A 274 21.99 -7.52 16.55
C ARG A 274 23.00 -6.56 15.91
N ASN A 275 23.62 -5.67 16.70
CA ASN A 275 24.71 -4.79 16.25
C ASN A 275 26.02 -5.07 17.02
N GLU A 276 26.35 -6.34 17.24
CA GLU A 276 27.73 -6.76 17.51
C GLU A 276 28.09 -7.85 16.50
N GLY A 277 28.57 -7.41 15.34
CA GLY A 277 28.91 -8.31 14.23
C GLY A 277 28.96 -7.64 12.86
N ALA A 278 29.57 -6.46 12.77
CA ALA A 278 30.14 -5.90 11.54
C ALA A 278 31.29 -4.97 11.91
#